data_AF-A0A931PZG9-F1
#
_entry.id   AF-A0A931PZG9-F1
#
_cell.length_a   1.000
_cell.length_b   1.000
_cell.length_c   1.000
_cell.angle_alpha   90.00
_cell.angle_beta   90.00
_cell.angle_gamma   90.00
#
_symmetry.space_group_name_H-M   'P 1'
#
loop_
_entity.id
_entity.type
_entity.pdbx_description
1 polymer ?
#
loop_
_entity_poly.entity_id
_entity_poly.type
_entity_poly.pdbx_seq_one_letter_code
_entity_poly.pdbx_strand_id
1 'polypeptide(L)'
;MKHITTIVLLLIVSATTTAQLKKATLQASGLTCSLCAKSINKALSGLDFVDKVTADIKTSSFIITFKDGADADADLIRKKVEGAGFSVAKLQFTGDFNNVAIKNDAHVKLGDKTYHFLNVKEQVLNGEQTITLIDKNFVSSKDFKKYSALTKMECYKTGMAGNCCSKETGDAHARIYHVTL
;
A
#
# COMPACT_ATOMS: atom_id res chain seq x y z
N MET A 1 -58.49 -12.16 -20.15
CA MET A 1 -57.81 -12.39 -18.85
C MET A 1 -56.35 -12.04 -19.06
N LYS A 2 -55.86 -11.04 -18.31
CA LYS A 2 -54.60 -10.33 -18.54
C LYS A 2 -53.51 -10.99 -17.69
N HIS A 3 -52.48 -11.56 -18.30
CA HIS A 3 -51.26 -11.95 -17.61
C HIS A 3 -50.18 -10.91 -17.90
N ILE A 4 -50.10 -9.90 -17.02
CA ILE A 4 -48.99 -8.97 -16.98
C ILE A 4 -47.93 -9.61 -16.08
N THR A 5 -46.96 -10.30 -16.68
CA THR A 5 -45.76 -10.76 -15.97
C THR A 5 -44.88 -9.56 -15.69
N THR A 6 -44.95 -9.06 -14.45
CA THR A 6 -44.08 -8.02 -13.93
C THR A 6 -42.62 -8.53 -13.93
N ILE A 7 -41.84 -8.08 -14.91
CA ILE A 7 -40.38 -8.22 -14.90
C ILE A 7 -39.88 -7.33 -13.76
N VAL A 8 -39.59 -7.94 -12.62
CA VAL A 8 -38.84 -7.29 -11.54
C VAL A 8 -37.39 -7.21 -12.02
N LEU A 9 -37.05 -6.09 -12.64
CA LEU A 9 -35.67 -5.72 -12.93
C LEU A 9 -34.98 -5.46 -11.59
N LEU A 10 -34.36 -6.50 -11.03
CA LEU A 10 -33.51 -6.41 -9.85
C LEU A 10 -32.28 -5.56 -10.24
N LEU A 11 -32.35 -4.24 -9.99
CA LEU A 11 -31.20 -3.35 -10.07
C LEU A 11 -30.20 -3.81 -9.00
N ILE A 12 -29.26 -4.66 -9.40
CA ILE A 12 -28.11 -5.01 -8.58
C ILE A 12 -27.27 -3.74 -8.47
N VAL A 13 -27.45 -2.98 -7.40
CA VAL A 13 -26.53 -1.89 -7.03
C VAL A 13 -25.21 -2.57 -6.65
N SER A 14 -24.30 -2.69 -7.61
CA SER A 14 -22.94 -3.14 -7.34
C SER A 14 -22.29 -2.11 -6.43
N ALA A 15 -22.16 -2.43 -5.14
CA ALA A 15 -21.40 -1.61 -4.21
C ALA A 15 -19.95 -1.53 -4.74
N THR A 16 -19.56 -0.36 -5.23
CA THR A 16 -18.22 -0.15 -5.79
C THR A 16 -17.21 -0.12 -4.65
N THR A 17 -16.39 -1.15 -4.52
CA THR A 17 -15.25 -1.16 -3.61
C THR A 17 -14.18 -0.20 -4.12
N THR A 18 -13.78 0.78 -3.30
CA THR A 18 -12.73 1.73 -3.65
C THR A 18 -11.79 1.97 -2.46
N ALA A 19 -10.55 2.34 -2.76
CA ALA A 19 -9.63 2.90 -1.76
C ALA A 19 -8.85 4.06 -2.39
N GLN A 20 -8.72 5.16 -1.66
CA GLN A 20 -7.97 6.33 -2.09
C GLN A 20 -6.90 6.66 -1.04
N LEU A 21 -5.65 6.45 -1.40
CA LEU A 21 -4.52 6.83 -0.54
C LEU A 21 -4.38 8.35 -0.50
N LYS A 22 -4.24 8.90 0.70
CA LYS A 22 -4.15 10.35 0.93
C LYS A 22 -2.77 10.78 1.42
N LYS A 23 -2.13 9.93 2.22
CA LYS A 23 -0.83 10.22 2.81
C LYS A 23 -0.01 8.95 2.99
N ALA A 24 1.29 9.11 3.09
CA ALA A 24 2.20 8.11 3.61
C ALA A 24 3.01 8.62 4.79
N THR A 25 3.26 7.75 5.76
CA THR A 25 4.21 7.97 6.83
C THR A 25 5.42 7.09 6.58
N LEU A 26 6.56 7.72 6.31
CA LEU A 26 7.83 7.06 6.04
C LEU A 26 8.76 7.26 7.24
N GLN A 27 9.27 6.17 7.82
CA GLN A 27 10.39 6.24 8.75
C GLN A 27 11.67 5.86 8.01
N ALA A 28 12.68 6.73 8.06
CA ALA A 28 13.98 6.47 7.47
C ALA A 28 14.96 5.93 8.53
N SER A 29 15.88 5.07 8.11
CA SER A 29 17.05 4.69 8.93
C SER A 29 18.29 5.45 8.49
N GLY A 30 19.25 5.61 9.41
CA GLY A 30 20.52 6.31 9.14
C GLY A 30 20.46 7.84 9.25
N LEU A 31 19.40 8.41 9.81
CA LEU A 31 19.32 9.84 10.10
C LEU A 31 20.15 10.20 11.34
N THR A 32 21.37 10.67 11.16
CA THR A 32 22.27 11.09 12.24
C THR A 32 22.42 12.62 12.36
N CYS A 33 21.85 13.40 11.43
CA CYS A 33 21.97 14.86 11.40
C CYS A 33 20.70 15.53 10.85
N SER A 34 20.39 16.76 11.28
CA SER A 34 19.29 17.57 10.77
C SER A 34 19.39 17.85 9.25
N LEU A 35 20.61 17.87 8.70
CA LEU A 35 20.85 18.01 7.25
C LEU A 35 20.39 16.78 6.46
N CYS A 36 20.45 15.58 7.06
CA CYS A 36 19.98 14.35 6.44
C CYS A 36 18.47 14.42 6.15
N ALA A 37 17.70 14.95 7.10
CA ALA A 37 16.25 15.11 6.94
C ALA A 37 15.89 16.06 5.79
N LYS A 38 16.68 17.13 5.59
CA LYS A 38 16.49 18.06 4.47
C LYS A 38 16.71 17.39 3.10
N SER A 39 17.70 16.51 3.00
CA SER A 39 17.99 15.77 1.77
C SER A 39 16.81 14.86 1.37
N ILE A 40 16.31 14.07 2.33
CA ILE A 40 15.15 13.19 2.12
C ILE A 40 13.91 14.02 1.75
N ASN A 41 13.63 15.10 2.49
CA ASN A 41 12.46 15.94 2.21
C ASN A 41 12.50 16.51 0.78
N LYS A 42 13.66 16.99 0.32
CA LYS A 42 13.83 17.48 -1.06
C LYS A 42 13.61 16.36 -2.08
N ALA A 43 14.14 15.17 -1.84
CA ALA A 43 13.99 14.03 -2.75
C ALA A 43 12.53 13.57 -2.88
N LEU A 44 11.79 13.52 -1.77
CA LEU A 44 10.38 13.14 -1.73
C LEU A 44 9.45 14.21 -2.30
N SER A 45 9.74 15.49 -2.04
CA SER A 45 8.93 16.61 -2.57
C SER A 45 9.03 16.74 -4.09
N GLY A 46 10.05 16.15 -4.72
CA GLY A 46 10.20 16.11 -6.18
C GLY A 46 9.48 14.95 -6.87
N LEU A 47 8.56 14.25 -6.18
CA LEU A 47 7.72 13.21 -6.76
C LEU A 47 6.42 13.81 -7.30
N ASP A 48 6.03 13.42 -8.52
CA ASP A 48 4.90 14.06 -9.21
C ASP A 48 3.56 13.89 -8.50
N PHE A 49 3.37 12.81 -7.74
CA PHE A 49 2.17 12.53 -6.95
C PHE A 49 2.18 13.18 -5.55
N VAL A 50 3.26 13.84 -5.15
CA VAL A 50 3.41 14.44 -3.82
C VAL A 50 2.96 15.90 -3.84
N ASP A 51 2.11 16.26 -2.89
CA ASP A 51 1.69 17.64 -2.65
C ASP A 51 2.58 18.31 -1.59
N LYS A 52 2.78 17.63 -0.45
CA LYS A 52 3.54 18.19 0.68
C LYS A 52 4.32 17.13 1.42
N VAL A 53 5.52 17.47 1.88
CA VAL A 53 6.32 16.63 2.78
C VAL A 53 6.64 17.37 4.07
N THR A 54 6.24 16.80 5.21
CA THR A 54 6.54 17.32 6.54
C THR A 54 7.46 16.34 7.27
N ALA A 55 8.61 16.82 7.77
CA ALA A 55 9.54 16.00 8.51
C ALA A 55 9.33 16.16 10.02
N ASP A 56 9.28 15.04 10.73
CA ASP A 56 9.42 14.96 12.18
C ASP A 56 10.80 14.38 12.51
N ILE A 57 11.71 15.28 12.87
CA ILE A 57 13.10 14.94 13.18
C ILE A 57 13.17 14.09 14.46
N LYS A 58 12.26 14.27 15.42
CA LYS A 58 12.28 13.52 16.69
C LYS A 58 12.03 12.04 16.47
N THR A 59 11.12 11.72 15.55
CA THR A 59 10.74 10.35 15.23
C THR A 59 11.41 9.81 13.96
N SER A 60 12.29 10.61 13.34
CA SER A 60 12.93 10.26 12.05
C SER A 60 11.91 9.90 10.97
N SER A 61 10.76 10.56 10.99
CA SER A 61 9.60 10.25 10.15
C SER A 61 9.25 11.39 9.20
N PHE A 62 8.68 11.06 8.05
CA PHE A 62 8.21 11.99 7.04
C PHE A 62 6.75 11.69 6.72
N ILE A 63 5.90 12.71 6.84
CA ILE A 63 4.51 12.66 6.42
C ILE A 63 4.46 13.23 5.01
N ILE A 64 4.13 12.37 4.05
CA ILE A 64 4.02 12.67 2.62
C ILE A 64 2.52 12.76 2.32
N THR A 65 2.03 13.95 2.01
CA THR A 65 0.64 14.15 1.55
C THR A 65 0.61 14.05 0.04
N PHE A 66 -0.32 13.28 -0.50
CA PHE A 66 -0.48 13.09 -1.94
C PHE A 66 -1.42 14.13 -2.54
N LYS A 67 -1.24 14.39 -3.83
CA LYS A 67 -2.22 15.16 -4.61
C LYS A 67 -3.52 14.35 -4.74
N ASP A 68 -4.64 15.05 -4.85
CA ASP A 68 -5.95 14.42 -5.02
C ASP A 68 -5.97 13.51 -6.26
N GLY A 69 -6.38 12.26 -6.05
CA GLY A 69 -6.48 11.25 -7.11
C GLY A 69 -5.14 10.71 -7.62
N ALA A 70 -4.02 11.05 -6.97
CA ALA A 70 -2.72 10.57 -7.40
C ALA A 70 -2.49 9.09 -7.07
N ASP A 71 -1.82 8.37 -7.97
CA ASP A 71 -1.39 6.99 -7.76
C ASP A 71 -0.01 6.96 -7.09
N ALA A 72 0.01 6.73 -5.78
CA ALA A 72 1.25 6.70 -5.00
C ALA A 72 2.05 5.43 -5.27
N ASP A 73 3.34 5.60 -5.61
CA ASP A 73 4.25 4.48 -5.87
C ASP A 73 5.27 4.30 -4.72
N ALA A 74 5.10 3.21 -3.96
CA ALA A 74 5.99 2.85 -2.85
C ALA A 74 7.44 2.60 -3.29
N ASP A 75 7.64 1.98 -4.46
CA ASP A 75 8.97 1.67 -4.97
C ASP A 75 9.68 2.94 -5.44
N LEU A 76 8.94 3.89 -6.01
CA LEU A 76 9.51 5.19 -6.37
C LEU A 76 9.86 6.03 -5.12
N ILE A 77 9.02 6.02 -4.08
CA ILE A 77 9.34 6.62 -2.77
C ILE A 77 10.65 6.03 -2.23
N ARG A 78 10.77 4.70 -2.18
CA ARG A 78 11.99 4.02 -1.72
C ARG A 78 13.21 4.46 -2.55
N LYS A 79 13.12 4.41 -3.87
CA LYS A 79 14.21 4.79 -4.77
C LYS A 79 14.69 6.23 -4.55
N LYS A 80 13.79 7.18 -4.27
CA LYS A 80 14.17 8.57 -3.95
C LYS A 80 14.92 8.66 -2.62
N VAL A 81 14.50 7.91 -1.61
CA VAL A 81 15.17 7.86 -0.29
C VAL A 81 16.55 7.22 -0.41
N GLU A 82 16.65 6.10 -1.13
CA GLU A 82 17.92 5.40 -1.41
C GLU A 82 18.87 6.28 -2.22
N GLY A 83 18.37 6.97 -3.25
CA GLY A 83 19.15 7.93 -4.03
C GLY A 83 19.63 9.14 -3.22
N ALA A 84 18.98 9.45 -2.10
CA ALA A 84 19.43 10.47 -1.15
C ALA A 84 20.46 9.93 -0.13
N GLY A 85 20.80 8.63 -0.18
CA GLY A 85 21.78 7.98 0.70
C GLY A 85 21.21 7.35 1.96
N PHE A 86 19.90 7.11 2.03
CA PHE A 86 19.21 6.57 3.22
C PHE A 86 18.43 5.30 2.91
N SER A 87 17.89 4.63 3.93
CA SER A 87 17.04 3.45 3.74
C SER A 87 15.68 3.63 4.39
N VAL A 88 14.69 2.89 3.90
CA VAL A 88 13.33 2.89 4.45
C VAL A 88 13.24 1.84 5.55
N ALA A 89 12.91 2.28 6.77
CA ALA A 89 12.72 1.39 7.91
C ALA A 89 11.26 0.97 8.08
N LYS A 90 10.33 1.86 7.69
CA LYS A 90 8.88 1.63 7.73
C LYS A 90 8.20 2.54 6.72
N LEU A 91 7.21 2.01 6.01
CA LEU A 91 6.32 2.80 5.16
C LEU A 91 4.88 2.42 5.44
N GLN A 92 4.05 3.41 5.77
CA GLN A 92 2.62 3.24 5.98
C GLN A 92 1.86 4.13 5.01
N PHE A 93 0.79 3.62 4.43
CA PHE A 93 -0.15 4.39 3.63
C PHE A 93 -1.44 4.55 4.40
N THR A 94 -1.98 5.77 4.43
CA THR A 94 -3.26 6.07 5.03
C THR A 94 -4.18 6.65 3.96
N GLY A 95 -5.41 6.17 3.92
CA GLY A 95 -6.38 6.55 2.91
C GLY A 95 -7.80 6.21 3.32
N ASP A 96 -8.78 6.68 2.54
CA ASP A 96 -10.17 6.29 2.72
C ASP A 96 -10.45 4.98 2.00
N PHE A 97 -11.01 4.02 2.72
CA PHE A 97 -11.46 2.73 2.20
C PHE A 97 -12.98 2.71 2.20
N ASN A 98 -13.58 2.20 1.14
CA ASN A 98 -15.03 2.04 1.03
C ASN A 98 -15.36 0.60 0.65
N ASN A 99 -15.91 -0.14 1.62
CA ASN A 99 -16.35 -1.51 1.46
C ASN A 99 -15.25 -2.45 0.90
N VAL A 100 -14.04 -2.37 1.46
CA VAL A 100 -12.90 -3.21 1.03
C VAL A 100 -12.80 -4.44 1.95
N ALA A 101 -13.26 -5.59 1.46
CA ALA A 101 -13.14 -6.85 2.17
C ALA A 101 -11.68 -7.36 2.16
N ILE A 102 -11.13 -7.60 3.34
CA ILE A 102 -9.78 -8.16 3.51
C ILE A 102 -9.85 -9.42 4.38
N LYS A 103 -8.89 -10.31 4.19
CA LYS A 103 -8.61 -11.44 5.09
C LYS A 103 -7.14 -11.83 4.98
N ASN A 104 -6.67 -12.64 5.92
CA ASN A 104 -5.30 -13.15 5.84
C ASN A 104 -5.08 -13.90 4.52
N ASP A 105 -3.94 -13.63 3.89
CA ASP A 105 -3.53 -14.18 2.60
C ASP A 105 -4.38 -13.81 1.38
N ALA A 106 -5.26 -12.80 1.49
CA ALA A 106 -6.02 -12.31 0.33
C ALA A 106 -5.21 -11.30 -0.50
N HIS A 107 -5.39 -11.41 -1.81
CA HIS A 107 -5.02 -10.37 -2.77
C HIS A 107 -6.21 -9.47 -3.02
N VAL A 108 -6.02 -8.16 -2.86
CA VAL A 108 -7.05 -7.15 -3.04
C VAL A 108 -6.52 -6.08 -3.98
N LYS A 109 -7.26 -5.80 -5.04
CA LYS A 109 -6.91 -4.75 -6.01
C LYS A 109 -7.43 -3.40 -5.48
N LEU A 110 -6.53 -2.44 -5.32
CA LEU A 110 -6.84 -1.06 -4.97
C LEU A 110 -6.28 -0.15 -6.08
N GLY A 111 -7.17 0.47 -6.86
CA GLY A 111 -6.77 1.13 -8.11
C GLY A 111 -6.14 0.13 -9.08
N ASP A 112 -4.97 0.45 -9.61
CA ASP A 112 -4.22 -0.42 -10.54
C ASP A 112 -3.22 -1.35 -9.84
N LYS A 113 -3.13 -1.29 -8.51
CA LYS A 113 -2.15 -2.04 -7.71
C LYS A 113 -2.83 -3.20 -6.98
N THR A 114 -2.10 -4.31 -6.85
CA THR A 114 -2.55 -5.48 -6.09
C THR A 114 -1.83 -5.55 -4.75
N TYR A 115 -2.61 -5.68 -3.69
CA TYR A 115 -2.13 -5.74 -2.31
C TYR A 115 -2.39 -7.13 -1.73
N HIS A 116 -1.37 -7.77 -1.17
CA HIS A 116 -1.50 -9.02 -0.43
C HIS A 116 -1.52 -8.72 1.06
N PHE A 117 -2.68 -8.93 1.69
CA PHE A 117 -2.88 -8.70 3.11
C PHE A 117 -2.38 -9.89 3.94
N LEU A 118 -1.50 -9.62 4.89
CA LEU A 118 -0.86 -10.63 5.75
C LEU A 118 -1.03 -10.29 7.22
N ASN A 119 -1.22 -11.33 8.04
CA ASN A 119 -1.41 -11.21 9.48
C ASN A 119 -2.58 -10.30 9.87
N VAL A 120 -3.67 -10.34 9.10
CA VAL A 120 -4.89 -9.55 9.34
C VAL A 120 -6.08 -10.46 9.66
N LYS A 121 -7.01 -9.94 10.48
CA LYS A 121 -8.32 -10.58 10.67
C LYS A 121 -9.22 -10.31 9.47
N GLU A 122 -10.10 -11.25 9.16
CA GLU A 122 -11.15 -11.08 8.17
C GLU A 122 -12.11 -9.95 8.61
N GLN A 123 -12.24 -8.92 7.77
CA GLN A 123 -13.05 -7.74 8.04
C GLN A 123 -13.29 -6.92 6.77
N VAL A 124 -14.18 -5.94 6.86
CA VAL A 124 -14.43 -4.95 5.80
C VAL A 124 -13.90 -3.59 6.25
N LEU A 125 -12.93 -3.06 5.52
CA LEU A 125 -12.36 -1.74 5.76
C LEU A 125 -13.29 -0.64 5.25
N ASN A 126 -13.56 0.33 6.12
CA ASN A 126 -14.34 1.52 5.84
C ASN A 126 -13.72 2.76 6.50
N GLY A 127 -13.84 3.92 5.87
CA GLY A 127 -13.29 5.18 6.38
C GLY A 127 -11.76 5.26 6.27
N GLU A 128 -11.16 6.18 7.04
CA GLU A 128 -9.70 6.34 7.06
C GLU A 128 -9.05 5.10 7.71
N GLN A 129 -8.24 4.38 6.94
CA GLN A 129 -7.47 3.23 7.40
C GLN A 129 -5.99 3.42 7.07
N THR A 130 -5.13 2.79 7.86
CA THR A 130 -3.69 2.76 7.63
C THR A 130 -3.24 1.34 7.35
N ILE A 131 -2.52 1.14 6.25
CA ILE A 131 -1.88 -0.11 5.89
C ILE A 131 -0.36 0.07 5.96
N THR A 132 0.35 -0.92 6.49
CA THR A 132 1.81 -0.92 6.63
C THR A 132 2.43 -1.85 5.60
N LEU A 133 3.35 -1.34 4.78
CA LEU A 133 4.08 -2.14 3.79
C LEU A 133 5.14 -3.00 4.50
N ILE A 134 5.15 -4.29 4.20
CA ILE A 134 6.01 -5.30 4.85
C ILE A 134 6.96 -5.99 3.86
N ASP A 135 7.07 -5.45 2.65
CA ASP A 135 7.98 -5.93 1.62
C ASP A 135 9.47 -5.80 2.05
N LYS A 136 10.33 -6.58 1.38
CA LYS A 136 11.77 -6.44 1.52
C LYS A 136 12.20 -4.99 1.24
N ASN A 137 13.14 -4.47 2.04
CA ASN A 137 13.64 -3.09 2.00
C ASN A 137 12.63 -2.01 2.48
N PHE A 138 11.47 -2.42 3.00
CA PHE A 138 10.55 -1.53 3.73
C PHE A 138 10.40 -1.89 5.21
N VAL A 139 10.97 -3.02 5.61
CA VAL A 139 11.05 -3.51 6.99
C VAL A 139 12.44 -4.11 7.24
N SER A 140 12.77 -4.36 8.51
CA SER A 140 14.02 -5.01 8.87
C SER A 140 14.11 -6.45 8.31
N SER A 141 15.33 -6.95 8.08
CA SER A 141 15.53 -8.35 7.66
C SER A 141 14.92 -9.37 8.64
N LYS A 142 14.82 -9.02 9.92
CA LYS A 142 14.19 -9.84 10.96
C LYS A 142 12.67 -9.89 10.76
N ASP A 143 12.06 -8.73 10.56
CA ASP A 143 10.61 -8.64 10.35
C ASP A 143 10.21 -9.26 9.01
N PHE A 144 11.01 -9.04 7.96
CA PHE A 144 10.77 -9.68 6.66
C PHE A 144 10.72 -11.20 6.79
N LYS A 145 11.67 -11.81 7.52
CA LYS A 145 11.67 -13.25 7.80
C LYS A 145 10.47 -13.68 8.64
N LYS A 146 10.09 -12.89 9.65
CA LYS A 146 8.91 -13.16 10.49
C LYS A 146 7.65 -13.24 9.64
N TYR A 147 7.38 -12.22 8.82
CA TYR A 147 6.22 -12.19 7.94
C TYR A 147 6.29 -13.26 6.84
N SER A 148 7.48 -13.56 6.30
CA SER A 148 7.67 -14.66 5.35
C SER A 148 7.25 -16.02 5.92
N ALA A 149 7.34 -16.21 7.23
CA ALA A 149 6.92 -17.45 7.88
C ALA A 149 5.40 -17.54 8.09
N LEU A 150 4.66 -16.43 7.90
CA LEU A 150 3.21 -16.37 8.06
C LEU A 150 2.43 -16.72 6.79
N THR A 151 3.12 -16.88 5.66
CA THR A 151 2.49 -17.20 4.37
C THR A 151 3.29 -18.22 3.59
N LYS A 152 2.59 -19.02 2.79
CA LYS A 152 3.18 -19.95 1.81
C LYS A 152 3.23 -19.37 0.41
N MET A 153 2.72 -18.15 0.21
CA MET A 153 2.66 -17.52 -1.10
C MET A 153 4.05 -17.03 -1.53
N GLU A 154 4.50 -17.46 -2.71
CA GLU A 154 5.83 -17.11 -3.22
C GLU A 154 5.98 -15.61 -3.56
N CYS A 155 4.87 -14.91 -3.84
CA CYS A 155 4.89 -13.48 -4.13
C CYS A 155 5.49 -12.65 -2.98
N TYR A 156 5.38 -13.09 -1.73
CA TYR A 156 5.98 -12.39 -0.60
C TYR A 156 7.51 -12.38 -0.66
N LYS A 157 8.11 -13.46 -1.18
CA LYS A 157 9.56 -13.56 -1.32
C LYS A 157 10.09 -12.72 -2.48
N THR A 158 9.32 -12.64 -3.57
CA THR A 158 9.75 -12.00 -4.82
C THR A 158 9.31 -10.54 -4.92
N GLY A 159 8.23 -10.15 -4.24
CA GLY A 159 7.52 -8.90 -4.46
C GLY A 159 6.71 -8.86 -5.76
N MET A 160 6.71 -9.93 -6.54
CA MET A 160 6.14 -10.00 -7.88
C MET A 160 5.08 -11.10 -7.95
N ALA A 161 4.20 -11.00 -8.94
CA ALA A 161 3.15 -11.98 -9.14
C ALA A 161 3.73 -13.39 -9.32
N GLY A 162 2.99 -14.37 -8.82
CA GLY A 162 3.31 -15.78 -8.95
C GLY A 162 2.03 -16.59 -9.08
N ASN A 163 2.13 -17.91 -8.93
CA ASN A 163 0.96 -18.80 -9.06
C ASN A 163 -0.18 -18.47 -8.07
N CYS A 164 0.12 -17.78 -6.97
CA CYS A 164 -0.82 -17.35 -5.95
C CYS A 164 -1.65 -16.10 -6.31
N CYS A 165 -1.27 -15.36 -7.36
CA CYS A 165 -1.86 -14.06 -7.71
C CYS A 165 -1.92 -13.75 -9.21
N SER A 166 -1.59 -14.73 -10.05
CA SER A 166 -1.57 -14.57 -11.52
C SER A 166 -2.96 -14.36 -12.11
N LYS A 167 -4.01 -14.89 -11.46
CA LYS A 167 -5.40 -14.73 -11.91
C LYS A 167 -5.94 -13.33 -11.63
N GLU A 168 -5.45 -12.70 -10.56
CA GLU A 168 -5.87 -11.40 -10.04
C GLU A 168 -5.17 -10.26 -10.79
N THR A 169 -3.93 -10.49 -11.20
CA THR A 169 -3.11 -9.49 -11.90
C THR A 169 -3.21 -9.57 -13.42
N GLY A 170 -3.44 -10.76 -13.98
CA GLY A 170 -3.39 -10.99 -15.43
C GLY A 170 -1.98 -10.91 -16.04
N ASP A 171 -0.96 -10.64 -15.22
CA ASP A 171 0.45 -10.53 -15.59
C ASP A 171 1.33 -11.17 -14.51
N ALA A 172 2.08 -12.20 -14.90
CA ALA A 172 2.98 -12.94 -14.01
C ALA A 172 4.17 -12.09 -13.49
N HIS A 173 4.39 -10.89 -14.03
CA HIS A 173 5.41 -9.96 -13.60
C HIS A 173 4.85 -8.71 -12.89
N ALA A 174 3.54 -8.68 -12.62
CA ALA A 174 2.95 -7.57 -11.89
C ALA A 174 3.50 -7.44 -10.47
N ARG A 175 3.72 -6.21 -10.01
CA ARG A 175 4.17 -5.92 -8.65
C ARG A 175 3.05 -6.24 -7.64
N ILE A 176 3.37 -6.97 -6.58
CA ILE A 176 2.45 -7.28 -5.46
C ILE A 176 2.94 -6.61 -4.18
N TYR A 177 2.15 -5.70 -3.62
CA TYR A 177 2.50 -4.99 -2.40
C TYR A 177 1.99 -5.75 -1.17
N HIS A 178 2.88 -6.23 -0.30
CA HIS A 178 2.46 -6.98 0.88
C HIS A 178 2.25 -6.03 2.05
N VAL A 179 1.08 -6.13 2.67
CA VAL A 179 0.66 -5.18 3.70
C VAL A 179 0.04 -5.86 4.91
N THR A 180 0.15 -5.22 6.07
CA THR A 180 -0.64 -5.50 7.28
C THR A 180 -1.42 -4.26 7.68
N LEU A 181 -2.41 -4.41 8.55
CA LEU A 181 -2.93 -3.31 9.35
C LEU A 181 -1.99 -3.00 10.52
#